data_AF-A0A183DX83-F1
#
_entry.id   AF-A0A183DX83-F1
#
_cell.length_a   1.000
_cell.length_b   1.000
_cell.length_c   1.000
_cell.angle_alpha   90.00
_cell.angle_beta   90.00
_cell.angle_gamma   90.00
#
_symmetry.space_group_name_H-M   'P 1'
#
loop_
_entity.id
_entity.type
_entity.pdbx_description
1 polymer ?
#
loop_
_entity_poly.entity_id
_entity_poly.type
_entity_poly.pdbx_seq_one_letter_code
_entity_poly.pdbx_strand_id
1 'polypeptide(L)'
;MCSGLEQGLDPEEILGATSVGGQLTFLIKWKGSERADMVPAAVANKKWPQLVIGFYEARIQWKDVQQASVAVKLIHGTLFHIVLLVGSKTES
;
A
#
# COMPACT_ATOMS: atom_id res chain seq x y z
N MET A 1 -30.85 -12.25 -6.51
CA MET A 1 -29.79 -13.25 -6.71
C MET A 1 -29.16 -13.46 -5.36
N CYS A 2 -29.20 -14.67 -4.80
CA CYS A 2 -28.66 -14.93 -3.45
C CYS A 2 -27.14 -14.88 -3.52
N SER A 3 -26.51 -14.01 -2.73
CA SER A 3 -25.04 -13.93 -2.66
C SER A 3 -24.48 -15.16 -1.92
N GLY A 4 -23.29 -15.64 -2.29
CA GLY A 4 -22.65 -16.76 -1.59
C GLY A 4 -22.43 -16.50 -0.10
N LEU A 5 -22.34 -15.22 0.28
CA LEU A 5 -22.29 -14.75 1.66
C LEU A 5 -23.59 -15.06 2.45
N GLU A 6 -24.76 -14.86 1.82
CA GLU A 6 -26.08 -15.14 2.43
C GLU A 6 -26.36 -16.64 2.49
N GLN A 7 -25.80 -17.40 1.55
CA GLN A 7 -25.89 -18.86 1.52
C GLN A 7 -24.96 -19.54 2.54
N GLY A 8 -24.08 -18.78 3.20
CA GLY A 8 -23.14 -19.32 4.19
C GLY A 8 -22.08 -20.24 3.59
N LEU A 9 -21.75 -20.06 2.30
CA LEU A 9 -20.69 -20.82 1.66
C LEU A 9 -19.34 -20.47 2.28
N ASP A 10 -18.44 -21.47 2.34
CA ASP A 10 -17.08 -21.23 2.73
C ASP A 10 -16.30 -20.52 1.61
N PRO A 11 -15.54 -19.47 1.93
CA PRO A 11 -14.72 -18.81 0.94
C PRO A 11 -13.55 -19.71 0.53
N GLU A 12 -13.22 -19.66 -0.75
CA GLU A 12 -12.08 -20.36 -1.33
C GLU A 12 -10.86 -19.44 -1.38
N GLU A 13 -11.02 -18.26 -2.00
CA GLU A 13 -9.92 -17.32 -2.21
C GLU A 13 -10.45 -15.88 -2.36
N ILE A 14 -9.64 -14.91 -1.93
CA ILE A 14 -9.84 -13.49 -2.27
C ILE A 14 -9.08 -13.18 -3.56
N LEU A 15 -9.83 -12.93 -4.63
CA LEU A 15 -9.27 -12.66 -5.96
C LEU A 15 -8.71 -11.23 -6.06
N GLY A 16 -9.33 -10.28 -5.35
CA GLY A 16 -8.93 -8.88 -5.39
C GLY A 16 -9.64 -8.03 -4.36
N ALA A 17 -9.29 -6.75 -4.33
CA ALA A 17 -9.88 -5.74 -3.46
C ALA A 17 -10.12 -4.45 -4.23
N THR A 18 -11.21 -3.76 -3.92
CA THR A 18 -11.58 -2.47 -4.51
C THR A 18 -12.18 -1.54 -3.46
N SER A 19 -12.17 -0.23 -3.71
CA SER A 19 -12.84 0.76 -2.88
C SER A 19 -14.15 1.18 -3.55
N VAL A 20 -15.28 0.83 -2.93
CA VAL A 20 -16.62 1.23 -3.37
C VAL A 20 -17.17 2.19 -2.34
N GLY A 21 -17.44 3.44 -2.73
CA GLY A 21 -17.94 4.46 -1.80
C GLY A 21 -17.00 4.78 -0.64
N GLY A 22 -15.69 4.60 -0.83
CA GLY A 22 -14.68 4.78 0.23
C GLY A 22 -14.55 3.59 1.18
N GLN A 23 -15.31 2.52 0.97
CA GLN A 23 -15.23 1.30 1.76
C GLN A 23 -14.49 0.20 1.00
N LEU A 24 -13.52 -0.42 1.68
CA LEU A 24 -12.80 -1.55 1.14
C LEU A 24 -13.74 -2.76 0.99
N THR A 25 -13.78 -3.31 -0.21
CA THR A 25 -14.61 -4.45 -0.59
C THR A 25 -13.72 -5.49 -1.25
N PHE A 26 -13.84 -6.74 -0.82
CA PHE A 26 -13.14 -7.88 -1.39
C PHE A 26 -13.98 -8.58 -2.45
N LEU A 27 -13.33 -9.09 -3.49
CA LEU A 27 -13.93 -10.03 -4.43
C LEU A 27 -13.57 -11.45 -3.98
N ILE A 28 -14.56 -12.19 -3.47
CA ILE A 28 -14.37 -13.51 -2.87
C ILE A 28 -14.94 -14.59 -3.79
N LYS A 29 -14.11 -15.57 -4.13
CA LYS A 29 -14.55 -16.82 -4.76
C LYS A 29 -15.00 -17.81 -3.68
N TRP A 30 -16.10 -18.50 -3.89
CA TRP A 30 -16.66 -19.47 -2.95
C TRP A 30 -16.32 -20.90 -3.34
N LYS A 31 -16.15 -21.79 -2.36
CA LYS A 31 -15.89 -23.21 -2.63
C LYS A 31 -17.08 -23.84 -3.36
N GLY A 32 -16.79 -24.62 -4.39
CA GLY A 32 -17.82 -25.32 -5.19
C GLY A 32 -18.67 -24.40 -6.06
N SER A 33 -18.28 -23.13 -6.22
CA SER A 33 -18.93 -22.17 -7.10
C SER A 33 -17.89 -21.46 -7.96
N GLU A 34 -18.18 -21.30 -9.25
CA GLU A 34 -17.35 -20.47 -10.13
C GLU A 34 -17.65 -18.97 -9.98
N ARG A 35 -18.66 -18.62 -9.19
CA ARG A 35 -19.04 -17.23 -8.96
C ARG A 35 -18.21 -16.61 -7.85
N ALA A 36 -17.83 -15.35 -8.07
CA ALA A 36 -17.24 -14.50 -7.06
C ALA A 36 -18.20 -13.36 -6.70
N ASP A 37 -18.29 -13.05 -5.42
CA ASP A 37 -19.14 -11.98 -4.90
C ASP A 37 -18.33 -10.88 -4.23
N MET A 38 -18.89 -9.67 -4.23
CA MET A 38 -18.35 -8.53 -3.50
C MET A 38 -18.76 -8.59 -2.03
N VAL A 39 -17.77 -8.68 -1.15
CA VAL A 39 -17.98 -8.74 0.31
C VAL A 39 -17.27 -7.57 0.97
N PRO A 40 -17.96 -6.74 1.77
CA PRO A 40 -17.31 -5.65 2.51
C PRO A 40 -16.21 -6.19 3.43
N ALA A 41 -15.05 -5.52 3.44
CA ALA A 41 -13.91 -5.94 4.25
C ALA A 41 -14.26 -6.04 5.74
N ALA A 42 -15.13 -5.14 6.24
CA ALA A 42 -15.62 -5.18 7.61
C ALA A 42 -16.30 -6.51 8.00
N VAL A 43 -16.94 -7.20 7.04
CA VAL A 43 -17.57 -8.51 7.24
C VAL A 43 -16.53 -9.62 7.12
N ALA A 44 -15.71 -9.58 6.07
CA ALA A 44 -14.68 -10.59 5.82
C ALA A 44 -13.66 -10.68 6.96
N ASN A 45 -13.23 -9.54 7.51
CA ASN A 45 -12.28 -9.49 8.64
C ASN A 45 -12.80 -10.19 9.90
N LYS A 46 -14.13 -10.22 10.09
CA LYS A 46 -14.76 -10.84 11.26
C LYS A 46 -15.01 -12.34 11.05
N LYS A 47 -15.49 -12.72 9.87
CA LYS A 47 -15.82 -14.13 9.57
C LYS A 47 -14.58 -14.96 9.22
N TRP A 48 -13.68 -14.41 8.41
CA TRP A 48 -12.57 -15.15 7.81
C TRP A 48 -11.23 -14.40 7.93
N PRO A 49 -10.77 -14.10 9.16
CA PRO A 49 -9.56 -13.30 9.38
C PRO A 49 -8.31 -13.92 8.75
N GLN A 50 -8.15 -15.24 8.82
CA GLN A 50 -6.97 -15.94 8.27
C GLN A 50 -6.88 -15.83 6.75
N LEU A 51 -8.03 -15.87 6.05
CA LEU A 51 -8.10 -15.69 4.60
C LEU A 51 -7.67 -14.27 4.21
N VAL A 52 -8.16 -13.27 4.95
CA VAL A 52 -7.82 -11.87 4.71
C VAL A 52 -6.36 -11.59 4.98
N ILE A 53 -5.80 -12.12 6.08
CA ILE A 53 -4.39 -11.97 6.41
C ILE A 53 -3.52 -12.57 5.29
N GLY A 54 -3.81 -13.81 4.87
CA GLY A 54 -3.06 -14.46 3.79
C GLY A 54 -3.13 -13.69 2.47
N PHE A 55 -4.27 -13.09 2.15
CA PHE A 55 -4.42 -12.21 0.98
C PHE A 55 -3.46 -11.02 1.04
N TYR A 56 -3.32 -10.39 2.21
CA TYR A 56 -2.40 -9.27 2.40
C TYR A 56 -0.94 -9.73 2.40
N GLU A 57 -0.60 -10.80 3.10
CA GLU A 57 0.77 -11.33 3.14
C GLU A 57 1.30 -11.66 1.74
N ALA A 58 0.47 -12.23 0.87
CA ALA A 58 0.84 -12.54 -0.51
C ALA A 58 1.06 -11.29 -1.39
N ARG A 59 0.53 -10.12 -1.00
CA ARG A 59 0.51 -8.89 -1.83
C ARG A 59 1.23 -7.71 -1.18
N ILE A 60 1.74 -7.83 0.05
CA ILE A 60 2.54 -6.80 0.70
C ILE A 60 3.83 -6.60 -0.09
N GLN A 61 3.99 -5.38 -0.62
CA GLN A 61 5.21 -4.90 -1.25
C GLN A 61 5.77 -3.80 -0.35
N TRP A 62 6.97 -4.01 0.18
CA TRP A 62 7.68 -2.98 0.92
C TRP A 62 8.09 -1.90 -0.08
N LYS A 63 7.43 -0.74 -0.03
CA LYS A 63 7.94 0.43 -0.74
C LYS A 63 9.13 0.92 0.05
N ASP A 64 10.34 0.70 -0.47
CA ASP A 64 11.49 1.48 -0.02
C ASP A 64 11.13 2.95 -0.22
N VAL A 65 11.11 3.69 0.88
CA VAL A 65 11.01 5.14 0.82
C VAL A 65 12.32 5.61 0.21
N GLN A 66 12.39 5.64 -1.12
CA GLN A 66 13.33 6.50 -1.83
C GLN A 66 12.88 7.92 -1.54
N GLN A 67 13.23 8.38 -0.34
CA GLN A 67 13.03 9.75 0.07
C GLN A 67 13.74 10.59 -0.97
N ALA A 68 12.98 11.46 -1.63
CA ALA A 68 13.49 12.40 -2.60
C ALA A 68 14.52 13.32 -1.94
N SER A 69 15.76 12.84 -1.81
CA SER A 69 16.91 13.61 -1.38
C SER A 69 17.49 14.32 -2.61
N VAL A 70 16.69 15.21 -3.19
CA VAL A 70 17.15 16.16 -4.22
C VAL A 70 17.46 17.53 -3.58
N ALA A 71 17.05 17.78 -2.33
CA ALA A 71 17.24 19.08 -1.68
C ALA A 71 18.56 19.25 -0.90
N VAL A 72 19.29 18.19 -0.55
CA VAL A 72 20.52 18.32 0.30
C VAL A 72 21.79 18.57 -0.54
N LYS A 73 21.75 18.30 -1.85
CA LYS A 73 22.94 18.44 -2.72
C LYS A 73 23.24 19.88 -3.16
N LEU A 74 22.28 20.82 -3.01
CA LEU A 74 22.48 22.22 -3.44
C LEU A 74 23.05 23.13 -2.33
N ILE A 75 23.01 22.73 -1.06
CA ILE A 75 23.56 23.55 0.04
C ILE A 75 25.05 23.31 0.31
N HIS A 76 25.63 22.21 -0.18
CA HIS A 76 27.06 21.92 -0.02
C HIS A 76 27.95 22.43 -1.18
N GLY A 77 27.36 22.80 -2.33
CA GLY A 77 28.12 23.25 -3.51
C GLY A 77 28.37 24.76 -3.59
N THR A 78 27.44 25.58 -3.08
CA THR A 78 27.50 27.04 -3.23
C THR A 78 28.20 27.74 -2.06
N LEU A 79 28.20 27.15 -0.85
CA LEU A 79 28.91 27.74 0.29
C LEU A 79 30.44 27.56 0.23
N PHE A 80 30.95 26.49 -0.41
CA PHE A 80 32.40 26.27 -0.51
C PHE A 80 33.10 27.28 -1.45
N HIS A 81 32.40 27.80 -2.47
CA HIS A 81 32.96 28.85 -3.33
C HIS A 81 32.97 30.24 -2.66
N ILE A 82 32.01 30.54 -1.79
CA ILE A 82 31.95 31.84 -1.12
C ILE A 82 33.01 31.95 -0.01
N VAL A 83 33.30 30.86 0.72
CA VAL A 83 34.34 30.86 1.78
C VAL A 83 35.75 31.04 1.20
N LEU A 84 36.04 30.52 0.01
CA LEU A 84 37.35 30.71 -0.65
C LEU A 84 37.59 32.14 -1.15
N LEU A 85 36.53 32.88 -1.51
CA LEU A 85 36.66 34.28 -1.97
C LEU A 85 36.84 35.28 -0.81
N VAL A 86 36.37 34.96 0.39
CA VAL A 86 36.50 35.85 1.56
C VAL A 86 37.85 35.68 2.27
N GLY A 87 38.58 34.59 2.02
CA GLY A 87 39.87 34.29 2.67
C GLY A 87 41.13 34.90 2.04
N SER A 88 41.04 35.62 0.92
CA SER A 88 42.24 36.10 0.19
C SER A 88 42.53 37.59 0.29
N LYS A 89 41.97 38.32 1.27
CA LYS A 89 42.25 39.77 1.39
C LYS A 89 42.38 40.27 2.83
N THR A 90 43.25 39.63 3.60
CA THR A 90 43.85 40.22 4.81
C THR A 90 45.27 39.70 5.00
N GLU A 91 46.20 40.09 4.13
CA GLU A 91 47.62 40.22 4.50
C GLU A 91 48.32 41.19 3.54
N SER A 92 49.01 42.18 4.13
CA SER A 92 49.65 43.40 3.58
C SER A 92 48.75 44.57 3.19
#